data_AF-A0A1J4JSX9-F1
#
_entry.id   AF-A0A1J4JSX9-F1
#
_cell.length_a   1.000
_cell.length_b   1.000
_cell.length_c   1.000
_cell.angle_alpha   90.00
_cell.angle_beta   90.00
_cell.angle_gamma   90.00
#
_symmetry.space_group_name_H-M   'P 1'
#
loop_
_entity.id
_entity.type
_entity.pdbx_description
1 polymer ?
#
loop_
_entity_poly.entity_id
_entity_poly.type
_entity_poly.pdbx_seq_one_letter_code
_entity_poly.pdbx_strand_id
1 'polypeptide(L)'
;MDYDNPTHDSQGNIVITTPEEVFTRVPRVRTRPHRPNPMDKPPLPDNTVARSNPNFNRTMPPGRPQSSRNVGGVRGNFSSSGKIVLEPPPSPGSARRNRNGNNFSSTLPLNRSRPGSSRTTSTENLLKRTYTLTPELEALKKQALDQEPLEVEDNTVLEDLLLLLSEERRQLAAQHEFKESQRRNEAIGYVMECQTWLHKLEMQKSTMQNYEQRQSEFDQQCEEFDMETRAMRHRMKKKLRHKREKLLDEQEKEVKELEDFWASEPKVRLYNRSSNTLICLRRQLALLLQQCRFDEAADVQAQVDARQKLEETENYNLMQREFNEVFNKMKTRQTEDLQYFDQKAEMEMKKLNRRREKLREALVNREKKIHEQGDLAKDVDKVWNLKQTARINEVTHTKPQMPSLKVSKNDINDKMVQNLSLPPLSYPKYDPKKSGKLEEKSPKPAGAPKSPKK
;
A
#
# COMPACT_ATOMS: atom_id res chain seq x y z
N MET A 1 18.01 -13.65 -45.98
CA MET A 1 16.89 -12.68 -45.77
C MET A 1 17.46 -11.63 -44.86
N ASP A 2 18.07 -10.67 -45.52
CA ASP A 2 19.08 -9.80 -44.96
C ASP A 2 18.44 -8.42 -44.90
N TYR A 3 18.56 -7.74 -43.77
CA TYR A 3 18.05 -6.39 -43.60
C TYR A 3 19.18 -5.50 -43.09
N ASP A 4 19.57 -4.58 -43.97
CA ASP A 4 20.70 -3.69 -43.80
C ASP A 4 20.45 -2.58 -42.76
N ASN A 5 21.55 -2.17 -42.12
CA ASN A 5 21.65 -0.89 -41.44
C ASN A 5 21.58 0.28 -42.43
N PRO A 6 21.17 1.46 -41.94
CA PRO A 6 21.85 2.69 -42.34
C PRO A 6 22.39 3.45 -41.13
N THR A 7 23.72 3.53 -41.05
CA THR A 7 24.44 4.55 -40.28
C THR A 7 24.23 5.92 -40.91
N HIS A 8 24.08 6.96 -40.08
CA HIS A 8 24.29 8.33 -40.53
C HIS A 8 25.14 9.09 -39.51
N ASP A 9 26.36 9.43 -39.92
CA ASP A 9 27.22 10.36 -39.19
C ASP A 9 26.66 11.79 -39.28
N SER A 10 26.80 12.54 -38.19
CA SER A 10 26.89 14.00 -38.23
C SER A 10 27.85 14.47 -37.15
N GLN A 11 29.01 14.98 -37.57
CA GLN A 11 30.04 15.51 -36.69
C GLN A 11 29.67 16.92 -36.21
N GLY A 12 29.77 17.15 -34.90
CA GLY A 12 29.57 18.46 -34.27
C GLY A 12 30.65 18.75 -33.24
N ASN A 13 31.79 19.29 -33.69
CA ASN A 13 32.86 19.76 -32.80
C ASN A 13 32.42 21.02 -32.04
N ILE A 14 32.43 20.98 -30.71
CA ILE A 14 32.63 22.17 -29.85
C ILE A 14 33.69 21.84 -28.78
N VAL A 15 34.51 22.83 -28.47
CA VAL A 15 35.85 22.70 -27.90
C VAL A 15 35.94 23.42 -26.54
N ILE A 16 36.52 22.73 -25.55
CA ILE A 16 37.16 23.24 -24.31
C ILE A 16 36.34 24.14 -23.37
N THR A 17 36.19 23.67 -22.12
CA THR A 17 36.75 24.37 -20.94
C THR A 17 36.76 23.48 -19.70
N THR A 18 37.92 23.37 -19.06
CA THR A 18 38.05 22.86 -17.68
C THR A 18 37.66 23.96 -16.69
N PRO A 19 37.31 23.59 -15.44
CA PRO A 19 38.31 23.85 -14.41
C PRO A 19 38.56 22.69 -13.44
N GLU A 20 39.66 22.83 -12.73
CA GLU A 20 40.21 21.92 -11.74
C GLU A 20 39.44 21.87 -10.40
N GLU A 21 39.77 20.84 -9.62
CA GLU A 21 39.68 20.75 -8.14
C GLU A 21 38.30 20.78 -7.43
N VAL A 22 38.05 19.80 -6.55
CA VAL A 22 38.25 19.82 -5.08
C VAL A 22 37.40 18.67 -4.47
N PHE A 23 37.92 18.02 -3.41
CA PHE A 23 37.24 17.07 -2.48
C PHE A 23 36.98 15.61 -2.92
N THR A 24 38.06 14.82 -2.84
CA THR A 24 37.94 13.46 -2.28
C THR A 24 37.61 13.54 -0.77
N ARG A 25 36.37 13.23 -0.36
CA ARG A 25 36.02 12.97 1.05
C ARG A 25 35.63 11.51 1.27
N VAL A 26 36.54 10.77 1.90
CA VAL A 26 36.33 9.40 2.38
C VAL A 26 35.19 9.37 3.41
N PRO A 27 34.20 8.47 3.30
CA PRO A 27 33.16 8.32 4.31
C PRO A 27 33.76 7.78 5.62
N ARG A 28 33.69 8.60 6.67
CA ARG A 28 34.22 8.28 8.00
C ARG A 28 33.39 7.16 8.65
N VAL A 29 33.93 5.94 8.66
CA VAL A 29 33.31 4.78 9.33
C VAL A 29 33.11 5.09 10.81
N ARG A 30 31.85 5.17 11.26
CA ARG A 30 31.51 5.19 12.68
C ARG A 30 31.65 3.78 13.25
N THR A 31 32.81 3.47 13.80
CA THR A 31 32.99 2.33 14.69
C THR A 31 32.07 2.47 15.90
N ARG A 32 31.11 1.55 16.05
CA ARG A 32 30.36 1.41 17.30
C ARG A 32 31.32 0.87 18.37
N PRO A 33 31.29 1.39 19.62
CA PRO A 33 32.04 0.77 20.70
C PRO A 33 31.50 -0.64 20.98
N HIS A 34 32.42 -1.58 21.21
CA HIS A 34 32.13 -2.95 21.61
C HIS A 34 31.27 -2.96 22.89
N ARG A 35 30.16 -3.71 22.88
CA ARG A 35 29.65 -4.28 24.13
C ARG A 35 30.48 -5.54 24.43
N PRO A 36 31.03 -5.71 25.65
CA PRO A 36 31.63 -6.98 26.05
C PRO A 36 30.55 -8.06 26.26
N ASN A 37 30.92 -9.31 25.94
CA ASN A 37 30.12 -10.48 26.28
C ASN A 37 30.11 -10.71 27.80
N PRO A 38 28.97 -11.05 28.42
CA PRO A 38 28.93 -11.64 29.75
C PRO A 38 29.05 -13.18 29.64
N MET A 39 30.23 -13.66 29.26
CA MET A 39 30.59 -15.08 29.29
C MET A 39 31.92 -15.23 30.02
N ASP A 40 31.85 -15.14 31.35
CA ASP A 40 32.85 -15.68 32.28
C ASP A 40 32.19 -15.85 33.65
N LYS A 41 31.85 -17.09 33.99
CA LYS A 41 31.60 -17.54 35.37
C LYS A 41 32.37 -18.85 35.57
N PRO A 42 33.24 -18.93 36.59
CA PRO A 42 34.06 -20.12 36.83
C PRO A 42 33.23 -21.30 37.35
N PRO A 43 33.71 -22.55 37.17
CA PRO A 43 33.08 -23.73 37.74
C PRO A 43 33.35 -23.81 39.25
N LEU A 44 32.36 -24.28 40.00
CA LEU A 44 32.50 -24.72 41.38
C LEU A 44 31.81 -26.09 41.56
N PRO A 45 32.26 -26.90 42.54
CA PRO A 45 32.53 -28.32 42.27
C PRO A 45 31.38 -29.27 42.59
N ASP A 46 31.59 -30.52 42.18
CA ASP A 46 30.87 -31.69 42.69
C ASP A 46 30.67 -31.64 44.21
N ASN A 47 29.47 -32.00 44.66
CA ASN A 47 29.36 -32.74 45.89
C ASN A 47 28.24 -33.78 45.85
N THR A 48 28.59 -34.95 46.33
CA THR A 48 27.90 -36.23 46.14
C THR A 48 26.85 -36.55 47.22
N VAL A 49 26.16 -37.68 47.02
CA VAL A 49 25.53 -38.56 48.05
C VAL A 49 24.01 -38.44 48.29
N ALA A 50 23.32 -39.42 47.69
CA ALA A 50 22.21 -40.26 48.22
C ALA A 50 20.87 -39.65 48.69
N ARG A 51 19.78 -40.19 48.12
CA ARG A 51 18.80 -41.13 48.77
C ARG A 51 17.61 -41.34 47.80
N SER A 52 17.47 -42.48 47.15
CA SER A 52 16.87 -43.75 47.65
C SER A 52 15.34 -43.74 47.84
N ASN A 53 14.68 -44.61 47.06
CA ASN A 53 13.42 -45.32 47.32
C ASN A 53 12.04 -44.69 46.98
N PRO A 54 11.02 -45.55 46.72
CA PRO A 54 10.07 -45.32 45.61
C PRO A 54 8.59 -45.45 46.02
N ASN A 55 7.73 -45.70 45.01
CA ASN A 55 6.31 -46.07 45.07
C ASN A 55 5.32 -45.01 45.58
N PHE A 56 4.37 -44.64 44.72
CA PHE A 56 2.97 -44.66 45.13
C PHE A 56 2.03 -45.02 43.96
N ASN A 57 1.28 -46.10 44.12
CA ASN A 57 0.21 -46.51 43.20
C ASN A 57 -0.92 -45.46 43.20
N ARG A 58 -1.48 -45.15 42.03
CA ARG A 58 -2.88 -44.71 41.90
C ARG A 58 -3.59 -45.34 40.72
N THR A 59 -4.24 -46.45 41.02
CA THR A 59 -5.39 -47.00 40.30
C THR A 59 -6.47 -45.93 40.14
N MET A 60 -7.13 -45.87 38.97
CA MET A 60 -8.37 -45.11 38.75
C MET A 60 -9.44 -46.03 38.14
N PRO A 61 -10.72 -45.94 38.56
CA PRO A 61 -11.76 -46.91 38.21
C PRO A 61 -12.51 -46.57 36.91
N PRO A 62 -13.20 -47.56 36.28
CA PRO A 62 -13.98 -47.35 35.06
C PRO A 62 -15.41 -46.84 35.36
N GLY A 63 -15.85 -45.81 34.61
CA GLY A 63 -17.15 -45.13 34.81
C GLY A 63 -18.08 -45.16 33.59
N ARG A 64 -18.86 -46.26 33.48
CA ARG A 64 -20.24 -46.46 32.96
C ARG A 64 -20.83 -45.56 31.83
N PRO A 65 -21.56 -46.12 30.83
CA PRO A 65 -22.09 -45.39 29.67
C PRO A 65 -23.51 -44.82 29.85
N GLN A 66 -23.93 -43.95 28.91
CA GLN A 66 -25.34 -43.59 28.71
C GLN A 66 -25.77 -43.59 27.23
N SER A 67 -26.92 -44.26 27.03
CA SER A 67 -28.08 -43.93 26.17
C SER A 67 -27.84 -43.33 24.78
N SER A 68 -28.10 -44.07 23.69
CA SER A 68 -29.41 -44.45 23.13
C SER A 68 -30.25 -43.29 22.59
N ARG A 69 -30.36 -43.18 21.24
CA ARG A 69 -31.56 -42.67 20.56
C ARG A 69 -31.71 -43.18 19.13
N ASN A 70 -32.81 -43.90 18.93
CA ASN A 70 -33.65 -44.12 17.74
C ASN A 70 -33.25 -43.40 16.42
N VAL A 71 -33.12 -44.13 15.31
CA VAL A 71 -34.19 -44.70 14.44
C VAL A 71 -34.94 -43.63 13.65
N GLY A 72 -35.00 -43.78 12.32
CA GLY A 72 -35.84 -42.94 11.45
C GLY A 72 -35.39 -42.77 10.00
N GLY A 73 -35.01 -43.84 9.29
CA GLY A 73 -34.75 -43.78 7.85
C GLY A 73 -35.98 -44.20 7.04
N VAL A 74 -36.58 -43.28 6.26
CA VAL A 74 -37.66 -43.58 5.30
C VAL A 74 -37.38 -42.89 3.97
N ARG A 75 -37.61 -43.61 2.87
CA ARG A 75 -37.40 -43.18 1.47
C ARG A 75 -38.54 -42.28 0.98
N GLY A 76 -38.27 -41.47 -0.05
CA GLY A 76 -39.33 -40.79 -0.81
C GLY A 76 -38.83 -40.08 -2.06
N ASN A 77 -38.83 -40.79 -3.20
CA ASN A 77 -38.83 -40.14 -4.52
C ASN A 77 -40.23 -39.62 -4.81
N PHE A 78 -40.39 -38.38 -5.29
CA PHE A 78 -41.50 -38.03 -6.18
C PHE A 78 -41.05 -36.97 -7.20
N SER A 79 -41.66 -37.04 -8.38
CA SER A 79 -41.35 -36.20 -9.55
C SER A 79 -42.65 -35.57 -10.08
N SER A 80 -42.51 -34.64 -11.04
CA SER A 80 -43.59 -33.92 -11.72
C SER A 80 -44.31 -32.84 -10.87
N SER A 81 -45.01 -31.85 -11.44
CA SER A 81 -44.93 -31.19 -12.76
C SER A 81 -45.91 -30.01 -12.83
N GLY A 82 -45.59 -28.97 -13.62
CA GLY A 82 -46.49 -27.84 -13.93
C GLY A 82 -46.77 -26.85 -12.77
N LYS A 83 -47.38 -25.69 -13.00
CA LYS A 83 -47.66 -24.97 -14.26
C LYS A 83 -47.95 -23.48 -13.92
N ILE A 84 -47.38 -22.56 -14.71
CA ILE A 84 -47.86 -21.20 -15.11
C ILE A 84 -48.96 -20.51 -14.27
N VAL A 85 -48.77 -19.22 -13.88
CA VAL A 85 -49.75 -18.10 -14.06
C VAL A 85 -49.24 -16.70 -13.58
N LEU A 86 -49.32 -15.73 -14.49
CA LEU A 86 -49.43 -14.24 -14.43
C LEU A 86 -48.58 -13.29 -13.51
N GLU A 87 -47.90 -12.40 -14.23
CA GLU A 87 -47.51 -10.97 -14.07
C GLU A 87 -48.57 -9.96 -13.53
N PRO A 88 -48.29 -8.62 -13.32
CA PRO A 88 -47.03 -7.85 -13.20
C PRO A 88 -47.03 -6.78 -12.01
N PRO A 89 -46.68 -5.45 -12.10
CA PRO A 89 -45.98 -4.69 -11.01
C PRO A 89 -46.86 -3.51 -10.47
N PRO A 90 -46.38 -2.32 -9.95
CA PRO A 90 -45.06 -1.81 -9.55
C PRO A 90 -45.02 -1.17 -8.11
N SER A 91 -43.91 -0.58 -7.63
CA SER A 91 -43.66 0.89 -7.63
C SER A 91 -42.36 1.29 -6.89
N PRO A 92 -41.73 2.46 -7.20
CA PRO A 92 -40.49 2.91 -6.56
C PRO A 92 -40.68 3.77 -5.29
N GLY A 93 -39.88 3.52 -4.25
CA GLY A 93 -39.98 4.16 -2.94
C GLY A 93 -39.10 5.41 -2.72
N SER A 94 -39.69 6.59 -2.92
CA SER A 94 -39.38 7.89 -2.27
C SER A 94 -37.94 8.45 -2.27
N ALA A 95 -37.78 9.61 -2.93
CA ALA A 95 -36.70 10.56 -2.65
C ALA A 95 -36.91 11.28 -1.29
N ARG A 96 -35.83 11.53 -0.54
CA ARG A 96 -35.83 12.50 0.58
C ARG A 96 -35.12 13.79 0.17
N ARG A 97 -35.90 14.78 -0.27
CA ARG A 97 -35.47 16.19 -0.32
C ARG A 97 -35.29 16.70 1.10
N ASN A 98 -34.09 17.12 1.49
CA ASN A 98 -33.89 17.87 2.73
C ASN A 98 -34.03 19.37 2.44
N ARG A 99 -35.26 19.90 2.51
CA ARG A 99 -35.51 21.34 2.59
C ARG A 99 -35.14 21.80 3.99
N ASN A 100 -34.12 22.64 4.12
CA ASN A 100 -34.00 23.55 5.26
C ASN A 100 -33.83 24.96 4.71
N GLY A 101 -34.95 25.66 4.56
CA GLY A 101 -34.93 27.11 4.42
C GLY A 101 -34.71 27.72 5.80
N ASN A 102 -33.93 28.79 5.89
CA ASN A 102 -33.97 29.66 7.06
C ASN A 102 -34.00 31.11 6.57
N ASN A 103 -35.16 31.73 6.75
CA ASN A 103 -35.34 33.15 6.50
C ASN A 103 -34.47 33.93 7.50
N PHE A 104 -33.71 34.91 7.04
CA PHE A 104 -33.33 36.02 7.90
C PHE A 104 -33.52 37.34 7.16
N SER A 105 -34.66 37.97 7.42
CA SER A 105 -34.94 39.34 7.01
C SER A 105 -34.12 40.33 7.84
N SER A 106 -33.73 41.42 7.21
CA SER A 106 -33.49 42.76 7.78
C SER A 106 -33.19 42.89 9.27
N THR A 107 -32.03 43.47 9.59
CA THR A 107 -31.97 44.75 10.34
C THR A 107 -30.58 45.37 10.22
N LEU A 108 -30.54 46.64 9.82
CA LEU A 108 -29.33 47.46 9.82
C LEU A 108 -29.00 47.92 11.25
N PRO A 109 -27.71 48.02 11.59
CA PRO A 109 -27.25 49.04 12.52
C PRO A 109 -26.42 50.10 11.77
N LEU A 110 -26.90 51.34 11.75
CA LEU A 110 -26.05 52.51 11.51
C LEU A 110 -25.06 52.70 12.68
N ASN A 111 -24.06 53.56 12.44
CA ASN A 111 -23.06 54.06 13.39
C ASN A 111 -22.05 53.05 13.96
N ARG A 112 -20.82 53.13 13.43
CA ARG A 112 -19.64 53.23 14.31
C ARG A 112 -18.54 54.10 13.71
N SER A 113 -17.97 54.94 14.56
CA SER A 113 -17.07 56.05 14.21
C SER A 113 -15.75 55.57 13.60
N ARG A 114 -15.29 56.25 12.54
CA ARG A 114 -13.91 56.16 12.05
C ARG A 114 -12.94 56.68 13.12
N PRO A 115 -11.91 55.91 13.55
CA PRO A 115 -10.73 56.49 14.19
C PRO A 115 -9.96 57.30 13.14
N GLY A 116 -9.53 58.50 13.50
CA GLY A 116 -8.69 59.33 12.63
C GLY A 116 -7.31 58.68 12.44
N SER A 117 -7.02 58.18 11.23
CA SER A 117 -5.67 57.79 10.85
C SER A 117 -4.98 59.01 10.24
N SER A 118 -4.16 59.67 11.05
CA SER A 118 -3.33 60.80 10.63
C SER A 118 -2.21 60.33 9.69
N ARG A 119 -2.51 60.17 8.40
CA ARG A 119 -1.51 59.84 7.38
C ARG A 119 -0.96 61.13 6.77
N THR A 120 0.02 61.70 7.46
CA THR A 120 0.77 62.88 7.03
C THR A 120 1.58 62.59 5.77
N THR A 121 1.23 63.28 4.67
CA THR A 121 2.18 63.91 3.72
C THR A 121 3.52 63.20 3.49
N SER A 122 3.55 62.29 2.50
CA SER A 122 4.80 61.80 1.90
C SER A 122 4.64 61.58 0.39
N THR A 123 4.03 62.56 -0.29
CA THR A 123 3.78 62.54 -1.75
C THR A 123 4.61 63.55 -2.54
N GLU A 124 5.23 64.56 -1.90
CA GLU A 124 6.00 65.59 -2.61
C GLU A 124 7.33 65.09 -3.18
N ASN A 125 7.94 64.06 -2.59
CA ASN A 125 9.25 63.55 -3.04
C ASN A 125 9.18 62.71 -4.34
N LEU A 126 7.99 62.36 -4.84
CA LEU A 126 7.85 61.69 -6.14
C LEU A 126 7.90 62.66 -7.33
N LEU A 127 7.62 63.95 -7.10
CA LEU A 127 7.40 64.96 -8.15
C LEU A 127 8.68 65.69 -8.60
N LYS A 128 9.87 65.24 -8.16
CA LYS A 128 11.18 65.85 -8.49
C LYS A 128 12.13 64.89 -9.20
N ARG A 129 11.63 63.81 -9.79
CA ARG A 129 12.42 62.96 -10.70
C ARG A 129 12.40 63.61 -12.09
N THR A 130 13.35 64.50 -12.36
CA THR A 130 13.52 65.13 -13.67
C THR A 130 13.81 64.05 -14.71
N TYR A 131 12.83 63.75 -15.57
CA TYR A 131 13.00 62.72 -16.60
C TYR A 131 14.00 63.18 -17.65
N THR A 132 15.06 62.38 -17.84
CA THR A 132 15.91 62.47 -19.02
C THR A 132 15.15 61.86 -20.18
N LEU A 133 14.63 62.73 -21.06
CA LEU A 133 13.86 62.34 -22.23
C LEU A 133 14.77 61.54 -23.19
N THR A 134 14.62 60.22 -23.21
CA THR A 134 15.36 59.35 -24.13
C THR A 134 14.65 59.30 -25.49
N PRO A 135 15.38 59.25 -26.62
CA PRO A 135 14.77 59.28 -27.95
C PRO A 135 13.87 58.06 -28.22
N GLU A 136 14.14 56.94 -27.55
CA GLU A 136 13.30 55.73 -27.54
C GLU A 136 11.94 55.99 -26.88
N LEU A 137 11.92 56.71 -25.74
CA LEU A 137 10.68 57.02 -25.02
C LEU A 137 9.86 58.10 -25.73
N GLU A 138 10.49 58.97 -26.54
CA GLU A 138 9.78 59.84 -27.48
C GLU A 138 9.11 59.06 -28.63
N ALA A 139 9.76 58.03 -29.16
CA ALA A 139 9.19 57.16 -30.19
C ALA A 139 7.99 56.37 -29.65
N LEU A 140 8.13 55.74 -28.47
CA LEU A 140 7.04 55.06 -27.77
C LEU A 140 5.88 56.01 -27.43
N LYS A 141 6.17 57.25 -27.04
CA LYS A 141 5.17 58.32 -26.82
C LYS A 141 4.38 58.66 -28.09
N LYS A 142 5.03 58.62 -29.27
CA LYS A 142 4.34 58.83 -30.55
C LYS A 142 3.45 57.63 -30.89
N GLN A 143 3.99 56.41 -30.80
CA GLN A 143 3.23 55.17 -31.01
C GLN A 143 1.99 55.09 -30.09
N ALA A 144 2.14 55.46 -28.81
CA ALA A 144 1.04 55.50 -27.85
C ALA A 144 -0.04 56.56 -28.15
N LEU A 145 0.31 57.68 -28.81
CA LEU A 145 -0.67 58.65 -29.32
C LEU A 145 -1.42 58.11 -30.54
N ASP A 146 -0.70 57.45 -31.44
CA ASP A 146 -1.23 56.88 -32.68
C ASP A 146 -1.92 55.51 -32.46
N GLN A 147 -1.92 55.01 -31.21
CA GLN A 147 -2.44 53.70 -30.77
C GLN A 147 -1.80 52.50 -31.48
N GLU A 148 -0.55 52.66 -31.90
CA GLU A 148 0.25 51.58 -32.49
C GLU A 148 0.74 50.59 -31.40
N PRO A 149 0.81 49.28 -31.70
CA PRO A 149 1.32 48.27 -30.77
C PRO A 149 2.69 48.61 -30.20
N LEU A 150 2.77 48.74 -28.87
CA LEU A 150 4.01 49.04 -28.15
C LEU A 150 4.84 47.76 -27.98
N GLU A 151 5.93 47.63 -28.74
CA GLU A 151 6.93 46.57 -28.62
C GLU A 151 7.86 46.81 -27.42
N VAL A 152 7.33 46.62 -26.21
CA VAL A 152 8.07 46.83 -24.95
C VAL A 152 8.06 45.56 -24.10
N GLU A 153 9.24 45.02 -23.78
CA GLU A 153 9.39 43.84 -22.92
C GLU A 153 9.37 44.19 -21.42
N ASP A 154 9.88 45.38 -21.05
CA ASP A 154 10.06 45.80 -19.67
C ASP A 154 8.96 46.74 -19.16
N ASN A 155 8.27 46.34 -18.09
CA ASN A 155 7.24 47.15 -17.43
C ASN A 155 7.74 48.52 -16.94
N THR A 156 9.02 48.65 -16.58
CA THR A 156 9.62 49.93 -16.12
C THR A 156 9.53 51.01 -17.19
N VAL A 157 9.74 50.67 -18.46
CA VAL A 157 9.64 51.62 -19.59
C VAL A 157 8.21 52.13 -19.77
N LEU A 158 7.20 51.29 -19.51
CA LEU A 158 5.79 51.69 -19.54
C LEU A 158 5.40 52.57 -18.33
N GLU A 159 5.96 52.33 -17.14
CA GLU A 159 5.77 53.21 -15.97
C GLU A 159 6.35 54.61 -16.21
N ASP A 160 7.53 54.67 -16.83
CA ASP A 160 8.22 55.90 -17.20
C ASP A 160 7.44 56.69 -18.27
N LEU A 161 6.91 56.00 -19.29
CA LEU A 161 6.06 56.57 -20.32
C LEU A 161 4.72 57.11 -19.76
N LEU A 162 4.09 56.37 -18.83
CA LEU A 162 2.88 56.82 -18.13
C LEU A 162 3.14 58.10 -17.33
N LEU A 163 4.28 58.18 -16.63
CA LEU A 163 4.64 59.36 -15.87
C LEU A 163 4.79 60.58 -16.79
N LEU A 164 5.54 60.45 -17.90
CA LEU A 164 5.72 61.51 -18.90
C LEU A 164 4.37 62.00 -19.46
N LEU A 165 3.53 61.08 -19.95
CA LEU A 165 2.21 61.45 -20.50
C LEU A 165 1.32 62.12 -19.44
N SER A 166 1.43 61.73 -18.16
CA SER A 166 0.68 62.34 -17.06
C SER A 166 1.15 63.77 -16.72
N GLU A 167 2.41 64.09 -16.98
CA GLU A 167 3.00 65.42 -16.82
C GLU A 167 2.60 66.33 -17.98
N GLU A 168 2.71 65.85 -19.22
CA GLU A 168 2.26 66.57 -20.41
C GLU A 168 0.76 66.89 -20.36
N ARG A 169 -0.08 65.92 -19.95
CA ARG A 169 -1.52 66.15 -19.74
C ARG A 169 -1.78 67.26 -18.72
N ARG A 170 -0.99 67.34 -17.64
CA ARG A 170 -1.09 68.41 -16.63
C ARG A 170 -0.67 69.77 -17.20
N GLN A 171 0.40 69.82 -17.99
CA GLN A 171 0.88 71.06 -18.61
C GLN A 171 -0.14 71.60 -19.63
N LEU A 172 -0.65 70.77 -20.53
CA LEU A 172 -1.67 71.14 -21.52
C LEU A 172 -2.99 71.55 -20.86
N ALA A 173 -3.39 70.88 -19.77
CA ALA A 173 -4.57 71.28 -19.00
C ALA A 173 -4.39 72.67 -18.34
N ALA A 174 -3.19 73.00 -17.86
CA ALA A 174 -2.86 74.32 -17.32
C ALA A 174 -2.79 75.42 -18.41
N GLN A 175 -2.51 75.03 -19.66
CA GLN A 175 -2.54 75.91 -20.84
C GLN A 175 -3.95 76.02 -21.48
N HIS A 176 -4.97 75.36 -20.90
CA HIS A 176 -6.34 75.27 -21.43
C HIS A 176 -6.48 74.54 -22.78
N GLU A 177 -5.49 73.75 -23.18
CA GLU A 177 -5.51 72.97 -24.44
C GLU A 177 -6.24 71.64 -24.29
N PHE A 178 -7.55 71.70 -24.02
CA PHE A 178 -8.37 70.54 -23.65
C PHE A 178 -8.39 69.43 -24.71
N LYS A 179 -8.30 69.75 -26.01
CA LYS A 179 -8.28 68.74 -27.09
C LYS A 179 -6.99 67.90 -27.07
N GLU A 180 -5.86 68.52 -26.80
CA GLU A 180 -4.57 67.81 -26.72
C GLU A 180 -4.46 67.04 -25.39
N SER A 181 -4.92 67.65 -24.30
CA SER A 181 -5.04 66.98 -23.00
C SER A 181 -5.93 65.73 -23.08
N GLN A 182 -7.02 65.76 -23.86
CA GLN A 182 -7.87 64.59 -24.10
C GLN A 182 -7.13 63.49 -24.88
N ARG A 183 -6.40 63.81 -25.95
CA ARG A 183 -5.55 62.83 -26.67
C ARG A 183 -4.48 62.22 -25.77
N ARG A 184 -3.84 63.02 -24.91
CA ARG A 184 -2.91 62.49 -23.89
C ARG A 184 -3.61 61.56 -22.90
N ASN A 185 -4.86 61.86 -22.53
CA ASN A 185 -5.64 61.00 -21.65
C ASN A 185 -6.03 59.66 -22.30
N GLU A 186 -6.32 59.66 -23.59
CA GLU A 186 -6.55 58.44 -24.39
C GLU A 186 -5.27 57.59 -24.51
N ALA A 187 -4.12 58.23 -24.80
CA ALA A 187 -2.82 57.56 -24.80
C ALA A 187 -2.44 56.97 -23.42
N ILE A 188 -2.72 57.68 -22.33
CA ILE A 188 -2.54 57.13 -20.96
C ILE A 188 -3.40 55.88 -20.76
N GLY A 189 -4.66 55.90 -21.21
CA GLY A 189 -5.55 54.73 -21.16
C GLY A 189 -4.96 53.53 -21.91
N TYR A 190 -4.51 53.76 -23.15
CA TYR A 190 -3.87 52.74 -23.97
C TYR A 190 -2.61 52.15 -23.31
N VAL A 191 -1.69 52.99 -22.82
CA VAL A 191 -0.47 52.52 -22.15
C VAL A 191 -0.79 51.76 -20.86
N MET A 192 -1.82 52.16 -20.10
CA MET A 192 -2.28 51.41 -18.92
C MET A 192 -2.85 50.03 -19.29
N GLU A 193 -3.53 49.89 -20.42
CA GLU A 193 -4.01 48.60 -20.94
C GLU A 193 -2.84 47.71 -21.37
N CYS A 194 -1.87 48.25 -22.12
CA CYS A 194 -0.63 47.56 -22.47
C CYS A 194 0.15 47.10 -21.23
N GLN A 195 0.29 47.97 -20.22
CA GLN A 195 0.96 47.65 -18.96
C GLN A 195 0.24 46.51 -18.22
N THR A 196 -1.09 46.58 -18.13
CA THR A 196 -1.91 45.53 -17.51
C THR A 196 -1.76 44.20 -18.26
N TRP A 197 -1.71 44.22 -19.59
CA TRP A 197 -1.47 43.04 -20.42
C TRP A 197 -0.09 42.44 -20.20
N LEU A 198 0.97 43.27 -20.14
CA LEU A 198 2.34 42.83 -19.86
C LEU A 198 2.42 42.16 -18.47
N HIS A 199 1.82 42.77 -17.43
CA HIS A 199 1.73 42.15 -16.09
C HIS A 199 1.01 40.80 -16.12
N LYS A 200 -0.07 40.66 -16.91
CA LYS A 200 -0.75 39.36 -17.06
C LYS A 200 0.16 38.30 -17.68
N LEU A 201 0.92 38.65 -18.73
CA LEU A 201 1.87 37.76 -19.39
C LEU A 201 3.05 37.37 -18.49
N GLU A 202 3.66 38.32 -17.79
CA GLU A 202 4.75 38.06 -16.84
C GLU A 202 4.28 37.10 -15.73
N MET A 203 3.08 37.35 -15.19
CA MET A 203 2.45 36.46 -14.22
C MET A 203 2.17 35.07 -14.77
N GLN A 204 1.67 34.97 -16.01
CA GLN A 204 1.45 33.69 -16.67
C GLN A 204 2.77 32.91 -16.79
N LYS A 205 3.82 33.54 -17.32
CA LYS A 205 5.17 32.98 -17.47
C LYS A 205 5.72 32.48 -16.13
N SER A 206 5.61 33.29 -15.08
CA SER A 206 5.99 32.89 -13.72
C SER A 206 5.18 31.69 -13.21
N THR A 207 3.86 31.65 -13.42
CA THR A 207 3.05 30.50 -13.02
C THR A 207 3.33 29.23 -13.81
N MET A 208 3.66 29.35 -15.10
CA MET A 208 4.08 28.23 -15.97
C MET A 208 5.39 27.63 -15.48
N GLN A 209 6.42 28.45 -15.23
CA GLN A 209 7.71 27.97 -14.67
C GLN A 209 7.53 27.28 -13.31
N ASN A 210 6.72 27.86 -12.42
CA ASN A 210 6.39 27.23 -11.13
C ASN A 210 5.62 25.91 -11.28
N TYR A 211 4.79 25.78 -12.32
CA TYR A 211 4.09 24.54 -12.64
C TYR A 211 5.05 23.48 -13.19
N GLU A 212 5.91 23.83 -14.15
CA GLU A 212 6.92 22.95 -14.75
C GLU A 212 7.88 22.39 -13.69
N GLN A 213 8.38 23.25 -12.78
CA GLN A 213 9.21 22.80 -11.66
C GLN A 213 8.46 21.79 -10.77
N ARG A 214 7.22 22.10 -10.37
CA ARG A 214 6.39 21.21 -9.54
C ARG A 214 6.05 19.89 -10.22
N GLN A 215 5.89 19.91 -11.54
CA GLN A 215 5.67 18.70 -12.32
C GLN A 215 6.94 17.83 -12.34
N SER A 216 8.11 18.41 -12.65
CA SER A 216 9.39 17.68 -12.63
C SER A 216 9.70 17.08 -11.25
N GLU A 217 9.50 17.84 -10.16
CA GLU A 217 9.64 17.35 -8.78
C GLU A 217 8.66 16.22 -8.45
N PHE A 218 7.44 16.26 -9.00
CA PHE A 218 6.43 15.25 -8.80
C PHE A 218 6.72 13.96 -9.58
N ASP A 219 7.18 14.08 -10.82
CA ASP A 219 7.55 12.94 -11.67
C ASP A 219 8.72 12.17 -11.04
N GLN A 220 9.74 12.86 -10.55
CA GLN A 220 10.84 12.27 -9.76
C GLN A 220 10.31 11.52 -8.52
N GLN A 221 9.39 12.12 -7.76
CA GLN A 221 8.76 11.48 -6.60
C GLN A 221 7.97 10.21 -6.97
N CYS A 222 7.34 10.19 -8.15
CA CYS A 222 6.66 9.01 -8.68
C CYS A 222 7.62 7.89 -9.09
N GLU A 223 8.73 8.22 -9.75
CA GLU A 223 9.78 7.26 -10.12
C GLU A 223 10.44 6.64 -8.88
N GLU A 224 10.84 7.46 -7.91
CA GLU A 224 11.40 7.00 -6.62
C GLU A 224 10.43 6.05 -5.91
N PHE A 225 9.13 6.41 -5.85
CA PHE A 225 8.10 5.59 -5.23
C PHE A 225 7.94 4.22 -5.93
N ASP A 226 8.06 4.16 -7.25
CA ASP A 226 7.96 2.92 -8.01
C ASP A 226 9.23 2.07 -7.90
N MET A 227 10.42 2.67 -7.91
CA MET A 227 11.67 2.00 -7.59
C MET A 227 11.65 1.38 -6.19
N GLU A 228 11.25 2.15 -5.17
CA GLU A 228 11.10 1.66 -3.80
C GLU A 228 10.07 0.51 -3.72
N THR A 229 8.94 0.63 -4.43
CA THR A 229 7.92 -0.42 -4.51
C THR A 229 8.48 -1.72 -5.12
N ARG A 230 9.24 -1.62 -6.23
CA ARG A 230 9.89 -2.76 -6.88
C ARG A 230 10.93 -3.41 -5.96
N ALA A 231 11.79 -2.62 -5.32
CA ALA A 231 12.79 -3.08 -4.38
C ALA A 231 12.17 -3.78 -3.15
N MET A 232 11.09 -3.23 -2.59
CA MET A 232 10.38 -3.81 -1.45
C MET A 232 9.68 -5.14 -1.83
N ARG A 233 9.03 -5.20 -2.99
CA ARG A 233 8.45 -6.45 -3.55
C ARG A 233 9.53 -7.51 -3.76
N HIS A 234 10.67 -7.15 -4.35
CA HIS A 234 11.79 -8.07 -4.56
C HIS A 234 12.36 -8.60 -3.24
N ARG A 235 12.61 -7.71 -2.26
CA ARG A 235 13.09 -8.08 -0.92
C ARG A 235 12.11 -9.01 -0.20
N MET A 236 10.80 -8.78 -0.34
CA MET A 236 9.79 -9.69 0.23
C MET A 236 9.80 -11.05 -0.45
N LYS A 237 9.80 -11.11 -1.79
CA LYS A 237 9.91 -12.37 -2.55
C LYS A 237 11.16 -13.16 -2.17
N LYS A 238 12.33 -12.52 -2.04
CA LYS A 238 13.58 -13.18 -1.62
C LYS A 238 13.47 -13.77 -0.20
N LYS A 239 12.88 -13.02 0.75
CA LYS A 239 12.62 -13.54 2.11
C LYS A 239 11.66 -14.73 2.13
N LEU A 240 10.59 -14.69 1.32
CA LEU A 240 9.61 -15.78 1.24
C LEU A 240 10.24 -17.03 0.60
N ARG A 241 11.03 -16.89 -0.48
CA ARG A 241 11.78 -18.00 -1.08
C ARG A 241 12.70 -18.68 -0.07
N HIS A 242 13.52 -17.92 0.65
CA HIS A 242 14.45 -18.48 1.63
C HIS A 242 13.74 -19.19 2.81
N LYS A 243 12.59 -18.67 3.26
CA LYS A 243 11.76 -19.39 4.25
C LYS A 243 11.20 -20.71 3.71
N ARG A 244 10.80 -20.74 2.43
CA ARG A 244 10.25 -21.93 1.76
C ARG A 244 11.33 -23.00 1.55
N GLU A 245 12.52 -22.58 1.13
CA GLU A 245 13.74 -23.39 1.03
C GLU A 245 14.06 -24.04 2.37
N LYS A 246 14.18 -23.25 3.45
CA LYS A 246 14.41 -23.77 4.81
C LYS A 246 13.34 -24.78 5.27
N LEU A 247 12.06 -24.56 4.92
CA LEU A 247 10.99 -25.50 5.24
C LEU A 247 11.16 -26.83 4.47
N LEU A 248 11.58 -26.78 3.21
CA LEU A 248 11.87 -28.00 2.43
C LEU A 248 13.10 -28.74 2.98
N ASP A 249 14.16 -28.03 3.38
CA ASP A 249 15.34 -28.63 4.03
C ASP A 249 14.98 -29.32 5.35
N GLU A 250 14.03 -28.75 6.12
CA GLU A 250 13.50 -29.34 7.35
C GLU A 250 12.65 -30.59 7.06
N GLN A 251 11.82 -30.56 6.02
CA GLN A 251 11.01 -31.70 5.58
C GLN A 251 11.87 -32.86 5.03
N GLU A 252 12.95 -32.56 4.30
CA GLU A 252 13.89 -33.57 3.79
C GLU A 252 14.66 -34.27 4.92
N LYS A 253 15.07 -33.51 5.95
CA LYS A 253 15.71 -34.09 7.15
C LYS A 253 14.75 -35.02 7.89
N GLU A 254 13.50 -34.62 8.05
CA GLU A 254 12.49 -35.45 8.71
C GLU A 254 12.23 -36.77 7.95
N VAL A 255 12.27 -36.76 6.60
CA VAL A 255 12.20 -37.98 5.78
C VAL A 255 13.39 -38.90 6.08
N LYS A 256 14.62 -38.35 6.10
CA LYS A 256 15.84 -39.12 6.39
C LYS A 256 15.85 -39.66 7.81
N GLU A 257 15.48 -38.86 8.80
CA GLU A 257 15.34 -39.29 10.20
C GLU A 257 14.31 -40.42 10.37
N LEU A 258 13.21 -40.39 9.59
CA LEU A 258 12.26 -41.49 9.54
C LEU A 258 12.87 -42.75 8.91
N GLU A 259 13.54 -42.63 7.76
CA GLU A 259 14.21 -43.74 7.08
C GLU A 259 15.28 -44.40 7.99
N ASP A 260 16.16 -43.60 8.60
CA ASP A 260 17.18 -44.05 9.56
C ASP A 260 16.56 -44.72 10.79
N PHE A 261 15.46 -44.18 11.32
CA PHE A 261 14.74 -44.79 12.44
C PHE A 261 14.13 -46.15 12.08
N TRP A 262 13.59 -46.31 10.86
CA TRP A 262 13.03 -47.58 10.41
C TRP A 262 14.08 -48.61 9.99
N ALA A 263 15.23 -48.16 9.48
CA ALA A 263 16.42 -48.98 9.24
C ALA A 263 17.14 -49.39 10.54
N SER A 264 16.86 -48.72 11.66
CA SER A 264 17.55 -48.97 12.94
C SER A 264 17.35 -50.40 13.46
N GLU A 265 18.42 -50.99 14.00
CA GLU A 265 18.42 -52.35 14.55
C GLU A 265 17.30 -52.61 15.59
N PRO A 266 16.96 -51.69 16.53
CA PRO A 266 15.84 -51.89 17.45
C PRO A 266 14.50 -52.04 16.73
N LYS A 267 14.28 -51.30 15.64
CA LYS A 267 13.03 -51.33 14.86
C LYS A 267 12.95 -52.60 14.02
N VAL A 268 14.05 -52.98 13.36
CA VAL A 268 14.16 -54.26 12.62
C VAL A 268 13.97 -55.48 13.55
N ARG A 269 14.56 -55.48 14.74
CA ARG A 269 14.38 -56.55 15.75
C ARG A 269 12.94 -56.72 16.24
N LEU A 270 12.11 -55.66 16.18
CA LEU A 270 10.70 -55.74 16.55
C LEU A 270 9.89 -56.63 15.60
N TYR A 271 10.20 -56.57 14.29
CA TYR A 271 9.52 -57.37 13.26
C TYR A 271 10.19 -58.73 13.03
N ASN A 272 11.49 -58.87 13.25
CA ASN A 272 12.23 -60.14 13.07
C ASN A 272 11.97 -61.17 14.20
N ARG A 273 10.82 -61.13 14.87
CA ARG A 273 10.48 -62.04 15.97
C ARG A 273 9.82 -63.31 15.44
N SER A 274 10.52 -64.44 15.56
CA SER A 274 9.98 -65.78 15.26
C SER A 274 8.75 -66.10 16.09
N SER A 275 7.74 -66.75 15.49
CA SER A 275 6.55 -67.21 16.20
C SER A 275 6.86 -68.32 17.21
N ASN A 276 5.95 -68.52 18.17
CA ASN A 276 6.05 -69.64 19.11
C ASN A 276 6.06 -71.00 18.39
N THR A 277 5.33 -71.14 17.28
CA THR A 277 5.31 -72.36 16.45
C THR A 277 6.69 -72.64 15.86
N LEU A 278 7.36 -71.63 15.27
CA LEU A 278 8.70 -71.78 14.71
C LEU A 278 9.74 -72.09 15.80
N ILE A 279 9.62 -71.49 16.98
CA ILE A 279 10.45 -71.80 18.15
C ILE A 279 10.25 -73.26 18.61
N CYS A 280 9.01 -73.73 18.68
CA CYS A 280 8.69 -75.12 19.04
C CYS A 280 9.23 -76.12 18.01
N LEU A 281 9.07 -75.87 16.70
CA LEU A 281 9.61 -76.74 15.64
C LEU A 281 11.14 -76.81 15.69
N ARG A 282 11.83 -75.67 15.89
CA ARG A 282 13.29 -75.64 16.07
C ARG A 282 13.74 -76.41 17.32
N ARG A 283 12.96 -76.36 18.42
CA ARG A 283 13.22 -77.15 19.63
C ARG A 283 12.98 -78.65 19.41
N GLN A 284 11.92 -79.02 18.68
CA GLN A 284 11.63 -80.41 18.32
C GLN A 284 12.74 -81.00 17.44
N LEU A 285 13.17 -80.25 16.43
CA LEU A 285 14.32 -80.60 15.58
C LEU A 285 15.58 -80.88 16.41
N ALA A 286 15.94 -79.98 17.33
CA ALA A 286 17.10 -80.16 18.20
C ALA A 286 17.01 -81.44 19.06
N LEU A 287 15.82 -81.78 19.56
CA LEU A 287 15.58 -83.02 20.31
C LEU A 287 15.66 -84.27 19.42
N LEU A 288 15.15 -84.24 18.19
CA LEU A 288 15.24 -85.36 17.24
C LEU A 288 16.69 -85.61 16.80
N LEU A 289 17.46 -84.55 16.56
CA LEU A 289 18.90 -84.64 16.28
C LEU A 289 19.67 -85.24 17.45
N GLN A 290 19.36 -84.83 18.69
CA GLN A 290 19.96 -85.43 19.90
C GLN A 290 19.60 -86.92 20.05
N GLN A 291 18.42 -87.34 19.58
CA GLN A 291 17.97 -88.74 19.57
C GLN A 291 18.46 -89.55 18.35
N CYS A 292 19.24 -88.94 17.44
CA CYS A 292 19.69 -89.56 16.18
C CYS A 292 18.55 -90.08 15.26
N ARG A 293 17.35 -89.48 15.34
CA ARG A 293 16.18 -89.82 14.50
C ARG A 293 16.17 -88.97 13.24
N PHE A 294 17.05 -89.28 12.30
CA PHE A 294 17.38 -88.41 11.17
C PHE A 294 16.24 -88.23 10.15
N ASP A 295 15.45 -89.28 9.86
CA ASP A 295 14.35 -89.20 8.89
C ASP A 295 13.27 -88.21 9.35
N GLU A 296 12.82 -88.33 10.61
CA GLU A 296 11.88 -87.38 11.23
C GLU A 296 12.48 -85.98 11.40
N ALA A 297 13.79 -85.88 11.64
CA ALA A 297 14.47 -84.60 11.70
C ALA A 297 14.47 -83.88 10.33
N ALA A 298 14.56 -84.62 9.21
CA ALA A 298 14.47 -84.05 7.87
C ALA A 298 13.05 -83.50 7.59
N ASP A 299 12.01 -84.22 7.98
CA ASP A 299 10.62 -83.75 7.85
C ASP A 299 10.34 -82.50 8.70
N VAL A 300 10.85 -82.44 9.93
CA VAL A 300 10.72 -81.25 10.79
C VAL A 300 11.57 -80.09 10.28
N GLN A 301 12.77 -80.35 9.72
CA GLN A 301 13.59 -79.31 9.07
C GLN A 301 12.86 -78.67 7.89
N ALA A 302 12.25 -79.47 7.01
CA ALA A 302 11.45 -78.96 5.90
C ALA A 302 10.29 -78.07 6.37
N GLN A 303 9.64 -78.43 7.49
CA GLN A 303 8.61 -77.62 8.14
C GLN A 303 9.18 -76.32 8.74
N VAL A 304 10.35 -76.36 9.38
CA VAL A 304 11.07 -75.17 9.89
C VAL A 304 11.37 -74.20 8.75
N ASP A 305 11.93 -74.67 7.64
CA ASP A 305 12.31 -73.82 6.51
C ASP A 305 11.10 -73.22 5.79
N ALA A 306 10.04 -74.01 5.58
CA ALA A 306 8.79 -73.55 4.99
C ALA A 306 8.12 -72.49 5.90
N ARG A 307 8.07 -72.74 7.21
CA ARG A 307 7.46 -71.82 8.17
C ARG A 307 8.29 -70.55 8.38
N GLN A 308 9.61 -70.65 8.37
CA GLN A 308 10.52 -69.51 8.45
C GLN A 308 10.34 -68.57 7.26
N LYS A 309 10.36 -69.08 6.02
CA LYS A 309 10.15 -68.26 4.81
C LYS A 309 8.79 -67.55 4.83
N LEU A 310 7.75 -68.25 5.29
CA LEU A 310 6.42 -67.67 5.45
C LEU A 310 6.44 -66.51 6.46
N GLU A 311 6.96 -66.73 7.67
CA GLU A 311 7.04 -65.70 8.71
C GLU A 311 7.93 -64.51 8.31
N GLU A 312 9.04 -64.74 7.60
CA GLU A 312 9.88 -63.67 7.03
C GLU A 312 9.08 -62.78 6.07
N THR A 313 8.28 -63.38 5.17
CA THR A 313 7.44 -62.59 4.25
C THR A 313 6.27 -61.88 4.94
N GLU A 314 5.62 -62.51 5.94
CA GLU A 314 4.55 -61.87 6.71
C GLU A 314 5.06 -60.69 7.53
N ASN A 315 6.19 -60.86 8.23
CA ASN A 315 6.83 -59.82 9.04
C ASN A 315 7.33 -58.64 8.19
N TYR A 316 7.94 -58.92 7.02
CA TYR A 316 8.34 -57.89 6.06
C TYR A 316 7.12 -57.11 5.54
N ASN A 317 6.05 -57.80 5.13
CA ASN A 317 4.83 -57.15 4.64
C ASN A 317 4.13 -56.31 5.72
N LEU A 318 4.18 -56.73 6.99
CA LEU A 318 3.69 -55.95 8.13
C LEU A 318 4.53 -54.69 8.35
N MET A 319 5.86 -54.84 8.43
CA MET A 319 6.80 -53.72 8.58
C MET A 319 6.61 -52.67 7.48
N GLN A 320 6.55 -53.10 6.21
CA GLN A 320 6.35 -52.22 5.07
C GLN A 320 4.99 -51.50 5.12
N ARG A 321 3.93 -52.18 5.56
CA ARG A 321 2.59 -51.58 5.71
C ARG A 321 2.59 -50.48 6.77
N GLU A 322 3.17 -50.74 7.93
CA GLU A 322 3.24 -49.75 9.02
C GLU A 322 4.17 -48.57 8.67
N PHE A 323 5.30 -48.83 7.99
CA PHE A 323 6.15 -47.78 7.44
C PHE A 323 5.37 -46.88 6.47
N ASN A 324 4.67 -47.49 5.50
CA ASN A 324 3.85 -46.77 4.53
C ASN A 324 2.75 -45.93 5.22
N GLU A 325 2.14 -46.41 6.30
CA GLU A 325 1.14 -45.65 7.06
C GLU A 325 1.75 -44.40 7.73
N VAL A 326 2.89 -44.56 8.42
CA VAL A 326 3.60 -43.44 9.07
C VAL A 326 4.12 -42.44 8.04
N PHE A 327 4.73 -42.93 6.96
CA PHE A 327 5.23 -42.10 5.86
C PHE A 327 4.10 -41.30 5.19
N ASN A 328 2.94 -41.92 4.93
CA ASN A 328 1.78 -41.21 4.35
C ASN A 328 1.21 -40.14 5.29
N LYS A 329 1.18 -40.38 6.61
CA LYS A 329 0.79 -39.37 7.61
C LYS A 329 1.77 -38.19 7.62
N MET A 330 3.08 -38.46 7.65
CA MET A 330 4.13 -37.44 7.58
C MET A 330 4.00 -36.60 6.29
N LYS A 331 3.95 -37.26 5.13
CA LYS A 331 3.79 -36.63 3.81
C LYS A 331 2.53 -35.76 3.71
N THR A 332 1.42 -36.19 4.30
CA THR A 332 0.17 -35.41 4.34
C THR A 332 0.37 -34.12 5.12
N ARG A 333 0.91 -34.19 6.35
CA ARG A 333 1.23 -33.01 7.17
C ARG A 333 2.22 -32.07 6.45
N GLN A 334 3.31 -32.60 5.88
CA GLN A 334 4.28 -31.80 5.13
C GLN A 334 3.65 -31.07 3.92
N THR A 335 2.67 -31.70 3.26
CA THR A 335 1.88 -31.08 2.17
C THR A 335 0.97 -29.97 2.69
N GLU A 336 0.28 -30.19 3.82
CA GLU A 336 -0.56 -29.19 4.48
C GLU A 336 0.25 -27.97 4.96
N ASP A 337 1.42 -28.21 5.56
CA ASP A 337 2.35 -27.17 6.01
C ASP A 337 2.85 -26.30 4.85
N LEU A 338 3.20 -26.92 3.72
CA LEU A 338 3.63 -26.20 2.51
C LEU A 338 2.48 -25.38 1.89
N GLN A 339 1.26 -25.93 1.83
CA GLN A 339 0.08 -25.20 1.37
C GLN A 339 -0.26 -24.01 2.29
N TYR A 340 -0.22 -24.21 3.61
CA TYR A 340 -0.43 -23.15 4.59
C TYR A 340 0.64 -22.05 4.46
N PHE A 341 1.90 -22.43 4.26
CA PHE A 341 2.99 -21.49 4.00
C PHE A 341 2.74 -20.68 2.72
N ASP A 342 2.42 -21.33 1.60
CA ASP A 342 2.23 -20.66 0.31
C ASP A 342 0.99 -19.73 0.34
N GLN A 343 -0.11 -20.12 0.98
CA GLN A 343 -1.28 -19.24 1.24
C GLN A 343 -0.91 -18.01 2.07
N LYS A 344 -0.14 -18.19 3.16
CA LYS A 344 0.32 -17.11 4.02
C LYS A 344 1.26 -16.15 3.30
N ALA A 345 2.18 -16.69 2.49
CA ALA A 345 3.09 -15.93 1.65
C ALA A 345 2.34 -15.08 0.61
N GLU A 346 1.31 -15.64 -0.02
CA GLU A 346 0.44 -14.91 -0.93
C GLU A 346 -0.31 -13.76 -0.22
N MET A 347 -0.84 -14.01 0.98
CA MET A 347 -1.52 -13.00 1.79
C MET A 347 -0.58 -11.87 2.26
N GLU A 348 0.67 -12.18 2.63
CA GLU A 348 1.69 -11.17 2.94
C GLU A 348 2.00 -10.29 1.70
N MET A 349 2.12 -10.88 0.52
CA MET A 349 2.32 -10.15 -0.74
C MET A 349 1.11 -9.30 -1.14
N LYS A 350 -0.12 -9.83 -1.02
CA LYS A 350 -1.39 -9.09 -1.24
C LYS A 350 -1.49 -7.89 -0.30
N LYS A 351 -1.14 -8.05 0.99
CA LYS A 351 -1.13 -6.97 1.99
C LYS A 351 -0.12 -5.87 1.65
N LEU A 352 1.08 -6.24 1.20
CA LEU A 352 2.09 -5.29 0.73
C LEU A 352 1.62 -4.51 -0.50
N ASN A 353 1.03 -5.20 -1.48
CA ASN A 353 0.52 -4.57 -2.70
C ASN A 353 -0.60 -3.56 -2.38
N ARG A 354 -1.64 -3.96 -1.63
CA ARG A 354 -2.72 -3.06 -1.21
C ARG A 354 -2.22 -1.82 -0.46
N ARG A 355 -1.16 -1.97 0.37
CA ARG A 355 -0.55 -0.82 1.07
C ARG A 355 0.14 0.15 0.11
N ARG A 356 0.86 -0.34 -0.90
CA ARG A 356 1.51 0.54 -1.90
C ARG A 356 0.49 1.14 -2.87
N GLU A 357 -0.53 0.40 -3.25
CA GLU A 357 -1.65 0.86 -4.09
C GLU A 357 -2.38 2.05 -3.45
N LYS A 358 -2.77 1.95 -2.17
CA LYS A 358 -3.36 3.06 -1.41
C LYS A 358 -2.44 4.30 -1.31
N LEU A 359 -1.12 4.11 -1.28
CA LEU A 359 -0.17 5.22 -1.28
C LEU A 359 -0.01 5.83 -2.69
N ARG A 360 -0.07 5.01 -3.76
CA ARG A 360 -0.05 5.49 -5.15
C ARG A 360 -1.32 6.27 -5.50
N GLU A 361 -2.48 5.88 -4.97
CA GLU A 361 -3.74 6.63 -5.09
C GLU A 361 -3.60 8.09 -4.58
N ALA A 362 -2.85 8.31 -3.49
CA ALA A 362 -2.58 9.67 -3.00
C ALA A 362 -1.69 10.48 -3.96
N LEU A 363 -0.76 9.82 -4.68
CA LEU A 363 0.04 10.45 -5.73
C LEU A 363 -0.80 10.77 -6.97
N VAL A 364 -1.66 9.87 -7.45
CA VAL A 364 -2.59 10.12 -8.58
C VAL A 364 -3.53 11.29 -8.29
N ASN A 365 -4.01 11.42 -7.05
CA ASN A 365 -4.81 12.58 -6.64
C ASN A 365 -4.00 13.88 -6.57
N ARG A 366 -2.67 13.82 -6.45
CA ARG A 366 -1.77 14.99 -6.51
C ARG A 366 -1.41 15.33 -7.96
N GLU A 367 -1.14 14.33 -8.79
CA GLU A 367 -0.96 14.43 -10.25
C GLU A 367 -2.12 15.20 -10.87
N LYS A 368 -3.36 14.78 -10.59
CA LYS A 368 -4.56 15.46 -11.08
C LYS A 368 -4.62 16.94 -10.67
N LYS A 369 -4.27 17.27 -9.42
CA LYS A 369 -4.22 18.67 -8.95
C LYS A 369 -3.12 19.50 -9.61
N ILE A 370 -1.98 18.88 -9.93
CA ILE A 370 -0.92 19.53 -10.68
C ILE A 370 -1.41 19.79 -12.11
N HIS A 371 -2.03 18.81 -12.78
CA HIS A 371 -2.63 18.99 -14.11
C HIS A 371 -3.71 20.09 -14.13
N GLU A 372 -4.61 20.12 -13.14
CA GLU A 372 -5.59 21.19 -12.96
C GLU A 372 -4.92 22.58 -12.79
N GLN A 373 -3.76 22.66 -12.12
CA GLN A 373 -2.96 23.90 -12.05
C GLN A 373 -2.32 24.27 -13.40
N GLY A 374 -1.84 23.29 -14.17
CA GLY A 374 -1.28 23.50 -15.51
C GLY A 374 -2.33 24.01 -16.50
N ASP A 375 -3.55 23.48 -16.46
CA ASP A 375 -4.65 23.96 -17.31
C ASP A 375 -5.13 25.36 -16.93
N LEU A 376 -4.98 25.76 -15.66
CA LEU A 376 -5.17 27.15 -15.23
C LEU A 376 -4.02 28.06 -15.70
N ALA A 377 -2.77 27.61 -15.62
CA ALA A 377 -1.59 28.38 -16.02
C ALA A 377 -1.53 28.71 -17.53
N LYS A 378 -2.13 27.86 -18.38
CA LYS A 378 -2.28 28.11 -19.83
C LYS A 378 -3.17 29.31 -20.16
N ASP A 379 -4.02 29.77 -19.24
CA ASP A 379 -5.00 30.83 -19.48
C ASP A 379 -4.63 32.11 -18.71
N VAL A 380 -4.16 33.11 -19.46
CA VAL A 380 -3.71 34.42 -19.00
C VAL A 380 -4.71 35.10 -18.05
N ASP A 381 -5.99 35.13 -18.43
CA ASP A 381 -7.03 35.82 -17.67
C ASP A 381 -7.45 35.03 -16.43
N LYS A 382 -7.46 33.70 -16.49
CA LYS A 382 -7.69 32.87 -15.30
C LYS A 382 -6.58 33.06 -14.27
N VAL A 383 -5.30 33.06 -14.68
CA VAL A 383 -4.15 33.35 -13.79
C VAL A 383 -4.29 34.72 -13.14
N TRP A 384 -4.61 35.75 -13.94
CA TRP A 384 -4.81 37.11 -13.44
C TRP A 384 -5.91 37.20 -12.39
N ASN A 385 -7.10 36.67 -12.71
CA ASN A 385 -8.26 36.69 -11.82
C ASN A 385 -8.01 35.87 -10.54
N LEU A 386 -7.29 34.75 -10.62
CA LEU A 386 -6.91 33.95 -9.46
C LEU A 386 -5.94 34.71 -8.54
N LYS A 387 -4.95 35.42 -9.08
CA LYS A 387 -4.02 36.23 -8.26
C LYS A 387 -4.70 37.46 -7.64
N GLN A 388 -5.62 38.12 -8.36
CA GLN A 388 -6.40 39.24 -7.81
C GLN A 388 -7.35 38.78 -6.69
N THR A 389 -8.06 37.66 -6.88
CA THR A 389 -8.92 37.09 -5.84
C THR A 389 -8.12 36.60 -4.63
N ALA A 390 -6.92 36.03 -4.83
CA ALA A 390 -6.00 35.70 -3.73
C ALA A 390 -5.61 36.95 -2.92
N ARG A 391 -5.20 38.04 -3.59
CA ARG A 391 -4.87 39.33 -2.95
C ARG A 391 -6.05 39.89 -2.13
N ILE A 392 -7.27 39.84 -2.67
CA ILE A 392 -8.49 40.27 -1.95
C ILE A 392 -8.77 39.36 -0.74
N ASN A 393 -8.56 38.04 -0.86
CA ASN A 393 -8.75 37.10 0.22
C ASN A 393 -7.74 37.31 1.36
N GLU A 394 -6.47 37.56 1.06
CA GLU A 394 -5.45 37.92 2.06
C GLU A 394 -5.82 39.19 2.82
N VAL A 395 -6.16 40.27 2.10
CA VAL A 395 -6.59 41.54 2.71
C VAL A 395 -7.84 41.35 3.56
N THR A 396 -8.81 40.55 3.14
CA THR A 396 -10.03 40.31 3.93
C THR A 396 -9.83 39.35 5.11
N HIS A 397 -8.87 38.42 5.05
CA HIS A 397 -8.50 37.53 6.16
C HIS A 397 -7.66 38.23 7.23
N THR A 398 -7.04 39.37 6.95
CA THR A 398 -6.46 40.24 8.00
C THR A 398 -7.48 41.03 8.82
N LYS A 399 -8.79 40.89 8.56
CA LYS A 399 -9.80 41.36 9.52
C LYS A 399 -9.59 40.61 10.84
N PRO A 400 -9.44 41.30 11.99
CA PRO A 400 -9.23 40.63 13.25
C PRO A 400 -10.38 39.65 13.47
N GLN A 401 -10.04 38.38 13.58
CA GLN A 401 -10.98 37.30 13.88
C GLN A 401 -11.47 37.53 15.30
N MET A 402 -12.52 38.35 15.43
CA MET A 402 -13.18 38.66 16.69
C MET A 402 -13.42 37.32 17.41
N PRO A 403 -12.85 37.12 18.61
CA PRO A 403 -12.95 35.84 19.29
C PRO A 403 -14.43 35.49 19.42
N SER A 404 -14.80 34.29 18.97
CA SER A 404 -16.19 33.86 18.96
C SER A 404 -16.70 33.79 20.41
N LEU A 405 -17.41 34.83 20.83
CA LEU A 405 -18.16 34.88 22.09
C LEU A 405 -19.28 33.82 22.17
N LYS A 406 -19.53 33.09 21.08
CA LYS A 406 -20.32 31.87 21.10
C LYS A 406 -19.44 30.71 21.58
N VAL A 407 -19.63 30.36 22.84
CA VAL A 407 -19.16 29.12 23.47
C VAL A 407 -19.48 27.96 22.53
N SER A 408 -18.47 27.18 22.15
CA SER A 408 -18.67 26.05 21.25
C SER A 408 -19.43 24.95 21.99
N LYS A 409 -20.22 24.14 21.28
CA LYS A 409 -20.86 22.95 21.90
C LYS A 409 -19.84 21.95 22.47
N ASN A 410 -18.56 22.07 22.13
CA ASN A 410 -17.47 21.27 22.69
C ASN A 410 -16.93 21.82 24.04
N ASP A 411 -17.23 23.07 24.41
CA ASP A 411 -16.86 23.66 25.71
C ASP A 411 -17.87 23.33 26.82
N ILE A 412 -19.07 22.85 26.45
CA ILE A 412 -20.02 22.27 27.40
C ILE A 412 -19.54 20.86 27.74
N ASN A 413 -18.70 20.80 28.77
CA ASN A 413 -18.04 19.58 29.24
C ASN A 413 -19.03 18.72 30.06
N ASP A 414 -20.07 18.18 29.40
CA ASP A 414 -21.07 17.25 29.96
C ASP A 414 -20.45 15.88 30.28
N LYS A 415 -19.52 15.87 31.23
CA LYS A 415 -18.95 14.67 31.87
C LYS A 415 -19.68 14.34 33.17
N MET A 416 -21.01 14.22 33.07
CA MET A 416 -21.84 13.57 34.09
C MET A 416 -22.71 12.47 33.48
N VAL A 417 -22.06 11.54 32.77
CA VAL A 417 -22.58 10.18 32.65
C VAL A 417 -21.77 9.29 33.59
N GLN A 418 -22.37 8.99 34.73
CA GLN A 418 -21.83 8.09 35.75
C GLN A 418 -21.93 6.66 35.21
N ASN A 419 -20.89 6.21 34.50
CA ASN A 419 -20.83 4.86 33.94
C ASN A 419 -20.86 3.82 35.07
N LEU A 420 -22.00 3.16 35.24
CA LEU A 420 -22.14 1.99 36.11
C LEU A 420 -21.23 0.87 35.61
N SER A 421 -20.36 0.37 36.49
CA SER A 421 -19.48 -0.75 36.19
C SER A 421 -20.29 -2.06 36.13
N LEU A 422 -20.75 -2.41 34.94
CA LEU A 422 -21.36 -3.72 34.69
C LEU A 422 -20.29 -4.83 34.79
N PRO A 423 -20.63 -6.03 35.34
CA PRO A 423 -19.74 -7.18 35.28
C PRO A 423 -19.42 -7.56 33.83
N PRO A 424 -18.20 -8.06 33.53
CA PRO A 424 -17.84 -8.47 32.18
C PRO A 424 -18.76 -9.60 31.70
N LEU A 425 -19.38 -9.40 30.53
CA LEU A 425 -20.21 -10.40 29.88
C LEU A 425 -19.37 -11.63 29.48
N SER A 426 -19.82 -12.81 29.91
CA SER A 426 -19.25 -14.09 29.49
C SER A 426 -19.54 -14.35 28.01
N TYR A 427 -18.58 -14.04 27.14
CA TYR A 427 -18.68 -14.36 25.71
C TYR A 427 -18.71 -15.89 25.49
N PRO A 428 -19.70 -16.43 24.76
CA PRO A 428 -19.69 -17.82 24.33
C PRO A 428 -18.45 -18.10 23.48
N LYS A 429 -17.81 -19.26 23.70
CA LYS A 429 -16.62 -19.67 22.94
C LYS A 429 -16.95 -19.75 21.44
N TYR A 430 -16.32 -18.89 20.65
CA TYR A 430 -16.34 -18.99 19.20
C TYR A 430 -15.51 -20.20 18.76
N ASP A 431 -16.18 -21.23 18.23
CA ASP A 431 -15.56 -22.43 17.70
C ASP A 431 -15.53 -22.35 16.15
N PRO A 432 -14.36 -22.15 15.52
CA PRO A 432 -14.26 -21.88 14.08
C PRO A 432 -14.62 -23.06 13.17
N LYS A 433 -15.01 -24.22 13.73
CA LYS A 433 -15.25 -25.47 12.98
C LYS A 433 -16.64 -25.61 12.33
N LYS A 434 -17.48 -24.55 12.30
CA LYS A 434 -18.83 -24.60 11.68
C LYS A 434 -19.10 -23.66 10.49
N SER A 435 -18.17 -22.80 10.08
CA SER A 435 -18.33 -21.96 8.88
C SER A 435 -17.89 -22.63 7.57
N GLY A 436 -17.40 -23.88 7.62
CA GLY A 436 -16.82 -24.60 6.49
C GLY A 436 -17.76 -25.61 5.80
N LYS A 437 -19.02 -25.24 5.50
CA LYS A 437 -19.85 -26.03 4.55
C LYS A 437 -21.05 -25.26 3.97
N LEU A 438 -20.79 -24.42 2.98
CA LEU A 438 -21.74 -24.15 1.89
C LEU A 438 -21.06 -24.58 0.58
N GLU A 439 -21.78 -25.34 -0.23
CA GLU A 439 -21.26 -25.92 -1.48
C GLU A 439 -21.02 -24.82 -2.52
N GLU A 440 -19.76 -24.55 -2.87
CA GLU A 440 -19.44 -23.80 -4.08
C GLU A 440 -19.62 -24.73 -5.30
N LYS A 441 -20.88 -24.91 -5.72
CA LYS A 441 -21.20 -25.57 -7.00
C LYS A 441 -20.76 -24.65 -8.14
N SER A 442 -19.62 -24.97 -8.73
CA SER A 442 -19.09 -24.29 -9.93
C SER A 442 -20.14 -24.35 -11.07
N PRO A 443 -20.61 -23.22 -11.61
CA PRO A 443 -21.51 -23.23 -12.74
C PRO A 443 -20.77 -23.69 -14.01
N LYS A 444 -21.36 -24.65 -14.75
CA LYS A 444 -20.89 -24.99 -16.10
C LYS A 444 -20.94 -23.75 -17.00
N PRO A 445 -19.91 -23.47 -17.82
CA PRO A 445 -19.99 -22.42 -18.82
C PRO A 445 -21.03 -22.78 -19.89
N ALA A 446 -22.09 -22.00 -19.98
CA ALA A 446 -23.15 -22.18 -20.96
C ALA A 446 -22.88 -21.36 -22.23
N GLY A 447 -22.88 -22.05 -23.38
CA GLY A 447 -23.30 -21.55 -24.69
C GLY A 447 -22.77 -20.19 -25.19
N ALA A 448 -21.81 -20.23 -26.11
CA ALA A 448 -21.54 -19.10 -27.00
C ALA A 448 -22.79 -18.77 -27.86
N PRO A 449 -23.17 -17.49 -28.03
CA PRO A 449 -24.30 -17.11 -28.87
C PRO A 449 -23.97 -17.30 -30.36
N LYS A 450 -24.87 -17.95 -31.10
CA LYS A 450 -24.80 -18.02 -32.56
C LYS A 450 -25.09 -16.65 -33.16
N SER A 451 -24.23 -16.19 -34.07
CA SER A 451 -24.45 -14.99 -34.87
C SER A 451 -25.63 -15.19 -35.85
N PRO A 452 -26.45 -14.15 -36.10
CA PRO A 452 -27.50 -14.21 -37.12
C PRO A 452 -26.87 -14.16 -38.51
N LYS A 453 -27.37 -14.99 -39.43
CA LYS A 453 -27.06 -14.85 -40.87
C LYS A 453 -27.71 -13.58 -41.42
N LYS A 454 -26.94 -12.85 -42.23
CA LYS A 454 -27.43 -12.11 -43.39
C LYS A 454 -26.81 -12.76 -44.62
#